data_AF-A0A519YPQ7-F1
#
_entry.id   AF-A0A519YPQ7-F1
#
_cell.length_a   1.000
_cell.length_b   1.000
_cell.length_c   1.000
_cell.angle_alpha   90.00
_cell.angle_beta   90.00
_cell.angle_gamma   90.00
#
_symmetry.space_group_name_H-M   'P 1'
#
loop_
_entity.id
_entity.type
_entity.pdbx_description
1 polymer ?
#
loop_
_entity_poly.entity_id
_entity_poly.type
_entity_poly.pdbx_seq_one_letter_code
_entity_poly.pdbx_strand_id
1 'polypeptide(L)'
;NSTDTVAKTDIYSRDAGKWRRQYETVRPLDVNWSSTNLPVLRYADVLLMFAEADNEIEGRPSQRSIDYVNLVRRRGYGKTLNGTGGVSEGVKSITVRTGGTLYQNTTADPLTVEIVGGGGTGAKATATLTGSVITAITVTSSGYGYSTAPEVRIRNTRGSGATATALLTPTSQADLLPAQYASAAAFRTLIQDERSRELCYEGHRRNDLIRWERYLPALTEAGDYLEANAPLAIRGNQGVSAYARAGQKHLLLPIPSADIVLNKSLTQNPGW
;
A
#
# COMPACT_ATOMS: atom_id res chain seq x y z
N ASN A 1 -17.44 6.72 15.41
CA ASN A 1 -17.92 5.32 15.38
C ASN A 1 -17.10 4.48 14.40
N SER A 2 -15.86 4.11 14.73
CA SER A 2 -15.09 3.15 13.92
C SER A 2 -14.69 1.97 14.81
N THR A 3 -15.63 1.06 15.00
CA THR A 3 -15.37 -0.34 15.35
C THR A 3 -15.23 -1.15 14.07
N ASP A 4 -14.62 -0.57 13.03
CA ASP A 4 -14.74 -1.09 11.68
C ASP A 4 -13.96 -2.39 11.54
N THR A 5 -14.66 -3.49 11.78
CA THR A 5 -14.14 -4.84 11.79
C THR A 5 -14.29 -5.41 10.39
N VAL A 6 -13.89 -4.64 9.37
CA VAL A 6 -13.84 -5.14 8.00
C VAL A 6 -12.77 -6.21 7.96
N ALA A 7 -13.18 -7.46 7.73
CA ALA A 7 -12.27 -8.58 7.66
C ALA A 7 -11.22 -8.32 6.57
N LYS A 8 -9.96 -8.74 6.79
CA LYS A 8 -8.88 -8.56 5.80
C LYS A 8 -9.24 -9.16 4.43
N THR A 9 -10.10 -10.17 4.41
CA THR A 9 -10.62 -10.86 3.22
C THR A 9 -11.72 -10.09 2.49
N ASP A 10 -12.42 -9.18 3.16
CA ASP A 10 -13.39 -8.29 2.51
C ASP A 10 -12.63 -7.12 1.88
N ILE A 11 -12.15 -7.33 0.65
CA ILE A 11 -11.34 -6.34 -0.06
C ILE A 11 -12.15 -5.18 -0.65
N TYR A 12 -13.47 -5.32 -0.74
CA TYR A 12 -14.31 -4.36 -1.47
C TYR A 12 -14.96 -3.31 -0.56
N SER A 13 -15.14 -3.63 0.72
CA SER A 13 -15.64 -2.69 1.73
C SER A 13 -14.51 -1.89 2.41
N ARG A 14 -13.29 -1.97 1.90
CA ARG A 14 -12.11 -1.31 2.49
C ARG A 14 -11.90 0.07 1.89
N ASP A 15 -11.73 1.05 2.76
CA ASP A 15 -11.32 2.40 2.36
C ASP A 15 -9.80 2.58 2.33
N ALA A 16 -9.35 3.45 1.44
CA ALA A 16 -7.95 3.84 1.39
C ALA A 16 -7.56 4.69 2.60
N GLY A 17 -6.45 4.33 3.25
CA GLY A 17 -5.99 4.96 4.49
C GLY A 17 -5.35 6.34 4.36
N LYS A 18 -5.34 6.96 3.16
CA LYS A 18 -4.57 8.17 2.86
C LYS A 18 -5.13 9.44 3.51
N TRP A 19 -6.45 9.53 3.61
CA TRP A 19 -7.17 10.71 4.11
C TRP A 19 -7.90 10.41 5.43
N ARG A 20 -7.29 9.59 6.30
CA ARG A 20 -7.93 9.16 7.55
C ARG A 20 -8.19 10.35 8.47
N ARG A 21 -9.46 10.59 8.77
CA ARG A 21 -9.91 11.65 9.69
C ARG A 21 -9.38 11.53 11.12
N GLN A 22 -8.94 10.35 11.53
CA GLN A 22 -8.31 10.15 12.84
C GLN A 22 -7.02 10.97 13.03
N TYR A 23 -6.38 11.38 11.93
CA TYR A 23 -5.16 12.21 11.96
C TYR A 23 -5.46 13.71 11.85
N GLU A 24 -6.71 14.11 11.62
CA GLU A 24 -7.10 15.52 11.64
C GLU A 24 -6.84 16.07 13.05
N THR A 25 -6.30 17.27 13.16
CA THR A 25 -6.00 17.92 14.45
C THR A 25 -7.03 18.97 14.85
N VAL A 26 -7.74 19.52 13.86
CA VAL A 26 -8.80 20.51 14.08
C VAL A 26 -10.05 19.82 14.65
N ARG A 27 -10.64 20.42 15.70
CA ARG A 27 -11.84 19.92 16.39
C ARG A 27 -12.84 21.07 16.59
N PRO A 28 -14.16 20.79 16.57
CA PRO A 28 -14.80 19.50 16.29
C PRO A 28 -14.63 19.06 14.82
N LEU A 29 -14.79 17.76 14.55
CA LEU A 29 -14.74 17.25 13.17
C LEU A 29 -16.05 17.61 12.44
N ASP A 30 -15.97 18.39 11.35
CA ASP A 30 -17.12 18.67 10.48
C ASP A 30 -17.44 17.48 9.58
N VAL A 31 -18.70 17.10 9.36
CA VAL A 31 -19.05 15.88 8.60
C VAL A 31 -18.82 15.97 7.08
N ASN A 32 -18.81 17.18 6.50
CA ASN A 32 -18.72 17.43 5.07
C ASN A 32 -17.36 18.01 4.65
N TRP A 33 -16.66 18.65 5.58
CA TRP A 33 -15.42 19.38 5.30
C TRP A 33 -14.27 18.84 6.15
N SER A 34 -13.05 18.99 5.64
CA SER A 34 -11.82 18.78 6.41
C SER A 34 -10.87 19.94 6.18
N SER A 35 -10.12 20.30 7.22
CA SER A 35 -9.03 21.29 7.11
C SER A 35 -7.77 20.74 6.43
N THR A 36 -7.82 19.51 5.91
CA THR A 36 -6.69 18.85 5.27
C THR A 36 -6.42 19.49 3.90
N ASN A 37 -5.19 19.97 3.70
CA ASN A 37 -4.77 20.53 2.41
C ASN A 37 -4.73 19.44 1.32
N LEU A 38 -5.28 19.75 0.15
CA LEU A 38 -5.17 18.89 -1.03
C LEU A 38 -3.85 19.18 -1.77
N PRO A 39 -2.92 18.23 -1.88
CA PRO A 39 -1.72 18.39 -2.66
C PRO A 39 -2.06 18.44 -4.16
N VAL A 40 -1.66 19.51 -4.83
CA VAL A 40 -1.80 19.64 -6.29
C VAL A 40 -0.64 18.95 -7.01
N LEU A 41 0.57 19.02 -6.43
CA LEU A 41 1.78 18.36 -6.94
C LEU A 41 2.67 17.98 -5.76
N ARG A 42 3.28 16.80 -5.80
CA ARG A 42 4.21 16.33 -4.78
C ARG A 42 5.50 15.83 -5.41
N TYR A 43 6.57 15.85 -4.63
CA TYR A 43 7.86 15.37 -5.11
C TYR A 43 7.84 13.91 -5.60
N ALA A 44 7.04 13.04 -4.98
CA ALA A 44 6.86 11.66 -5.44
C ALA A 44 6.27 11.59 -6.86
N ASP A 45 5.34 12.48 -7.21
CA ASP A 45 4.80 12.56 -8.58
C ASP A 45 5.89 12.97 -9.57
N VAL A 46 6.72 13.96 -9.22
CA VAL A 46 7.86 14.40 -10.05
C VAL A 46 8.86 13.26 -10.28
N LEU A 47 9.20 12.49 -9.25
CA LEU A 47 10.09 11.32 -9.37
C LEU A 47 9.52 10.26 -10.31
N LEU A 48 8.21 9.97 -10.20
CA LEU A 48 7.55 9.00 -11.07
C LEU A 48 7.38 9.51 -12.50
N MET A 49 7.10 10.80 -12.71
CA MET A 49 7.06 11.42 -14.04
C MET A 49 8.43 11.40 -14.72
N PHE A 50 9.51 11.66 -13.97
CA PHE A 50 10.87 11.52 -14.50
C PHE A 50 11.12 10.09 -14.96
N ALA A 51 10.83 9.11 -14.10
CA ALA A 51 11.06 7.70 -14.41
C ALA A 51 10.24 7.23 -15.62
N GLU A 52 9.01 7.73 -15.75
CA GLU A 52 8.16 7.49 -16.91
C GLU A 52 8.77 8.07 -18.19
N ALA A 53 9.07 9.36 -18.20
CA ALA A 53 9.59 10.05 -19.39
C ALA A 53 10.94 9.48 -19.86
N ASP A 54 11.84 9.20 -18.92
CA ASP A 54 13.14 8.58 -19.19
C ASP A 54 12.97 7.20 -19.87
N ASN A 55 12.05 6.37 -19.36
CA ASN A 55 11.75 5.07 -19.97
C ASN A 55 11.18 5.19 -21.40
N GLU A 56 10.32 6.17 -21.65
CA GLU A 56 9.73 6.40 -22.97
C GLU A 56 10.75 6.91 -23.98
N ILE A 57 11.66 7.80 -23.58
CA ILE A 57 12.68 8.39 -24.46
C ILE A 57 13.77 7.36 -24.79
N GLU A 58 14.26 6.64 -23.79
CA GLU A 58 15.43 5.76 -23.95
C GLU A 58 15.05 4.33 -24.38
N GLY A 59 13.75 4.01 -24.40
CA GLY A 59 13.26 2.64 -24.68
C GLY A 59 13.66 1.62 -23.60
N ARG A 60 14.11 2.08 -22.44
CA ARG A 60 14.42 1.31 -21.22
C ARG A 60 14.58 2.27 -20.03
N PRO A 61 14.37 1.82 -18.78
CA PRO A 61 14.61 2.68 -17.63
C PRO A 61 16.13 2.83 -17.38
N SER A 62 16.57 4.06 -17.13
CA SER A 62 17.92 4.30 -16.58
C SER A 62 18.02 3.82 -15.12
N GLN A 63 19.25 3.66 -14.63
CA GLN A 63 19.49 3.35 -13.21
C GLN A 63 18.87 4.43 -12.30
N ARG A 64 18.92 5.70 -12.72
CA ARG A 64 18.34 6.82 -11.98
C ARG A 64 16.82 6.69 -11.84
N SER A 65 16.13 6.24 -12.89
CA SER A 65 14.69 5.96 -12.86
C SER A 65 14.34 4.84 -11.89
N ILE A 66 15.12 3.75 -11.90
CA ILE A 66 14.97 2.64 -10.96
C ILE A 66 15.16 3.15 -9.51
N ASP A 67 16.21 3.94 -9.27
CA ASP A 67 16.51 4.49 -7.95
C ASP A 67 15.40 5.43 -7.44
N TYR A 68 14.84 6.27 -8.32
CA TYR A 68 13.74 7.18 -7.98
C TYR A 68 12.44 6.46 -7.66
N VAL A 69 12.09 5.43 -8.41
CA VAL A 69 10.94 4.59 -8.07
C VAL A 69 11.18 3.86 -6.74
N ASN A 70 12.40 3.37 -6.50
CA ASN A 70 12.77 2.74 -5.23
C ASN A 70 12.68 3.71 -4.04
N LEU A 71 13.00 5.01 -4.21
CA LEU A 71 12.81 6.00 -3.15
C LEU A 71 11.33 6.13 -2.75
N VAL A 72 10.43 6.21 -3.74
CA VAL A 72 8.98 6.28 -3.52
C VAL A 72 8.48 5.00 -2.83
N ARG A 73 8.89 3.83 -3.33
CA ARG A 73 8.48 2.53 -2.80
C ARG A 73 8.98 2.32 -1.38
N ARG A 74 10.26 2.57 -1.11
CA ARG A 74 10.84 2.49 0.24
C ARG A 74 10.06 3.37 1.23
N ARG A 75 9.69 4.60 0.83
CA ARG A 75 8.82 5.46 1.65
C ARG A 75 7.45 4.82 1.86
N GLY A 76 6.80 4.36 0.80
CA GLY A 76 5.46 3.74 0.86
C GLY A 76 5.41 2.48 1.73
N TYR A 77 6.50 1.72 1.77
CA TYR A 77 6.68 0.55 2.64
C TYR A 77 7.11 0.92 4.07
N GLY A 78 7.22 2.21 4.40
CA GLY A 78 7.60 2.67 5.74
C GLY A 78 9.08 2.44 6.08
N LYS A 79 9.94 2.22 5.08
CA LYS A 79 11.38 1.97 5.29
C LYS A 79 12.15 3.18 5.80
N THR A 80 11.58 4.38 5.71
CA THR A 80 12.23 5.64 6.10
C THR A 80 11.50 6.35 7.24
N LEU A 81 10.68 5.65 8.02
CA LEU A 81 9.92 6.23 9.14
C LEU A 81 10.80 6.72 10.29
N ASN A 82 12.08 6.32 10.34
CA ASN A 82 13.05 6.69 11.38
C ASN A 82 13.79 8.02 11.10
N GLY A 83 13.28 8.85 10.19
CA GLY A 83 13.92 10.12 9.81
C GLY A 83 15.00 9.99 8.74
N THR A 84 15.70 11.08 8.46
CA THR A 84 16.64 11.18 7.33
C THR A 84 17.79 10.17 7.45
N GLY A 85 17.87 9.23 6.51
CA GLY A 85 18.90 8.18 6.48
C GLY A 85 18.63 6.97 7.39
N GLY A 86 17.58 7.02 8.22
CA GLY A 86 17.20 5.93 9.11
C GLY A 86 16.40 4.84 8.38
N VAL A 87 16.92 3.62 8.38
CA VAL A 87 16.16 2.44 7.94
C VAL A 87 15.22 2.01 9.07
N SER A 88 13.92 1.91 8.75
CA SER A 88 12.87 1.39 9.63
C SER A 88 12.43 0.03 9.12
N GLU A 89 12.77 -1.01 9.85
CA GLU A 89 12.33 -2.37 9.55
C GLU A 89 11.28 -2.86 10.53
N GLY A 90 10.50 -3.84 10.08
CA GLY A 90 9.66 -4.66 10.93
C GLY A 90 10.26 -6.05 11.11
N VAL A 91 9.91 -6.74 12.20
CA VAL A 91 10.30 -8.14 12.40
C VAL A 91 9.62 -9.00 11.34
N LYS A 92 10.43 -9.59 10.46
CA LYS A 92 9.98 -10.45 9.36
C LYS A 92 9.67 -11.85 9.84
N SER A 93 10.57 -12.43 10.63
CA SER A 93 10.43 -13.78 11.18
C SER A 93 11.21 -13.92 12.48
N ILE A 94 10.86 -14.94 13.27
CA ILE A 94 11.61 -15.35 14.45
C ILE A 94 11.92 -16.83 14.30
N THR A 95 13.21 -17.17 14.33
CA THR A 95 13.67 -18.56 14.21
C THR A 95 14.06 -19.07 15.58
N VAL A 96 13.40 -20.13 16.04
CA VAL A 96 13.78 -20.86 17.25
C VAL A 96 15.13 -21.54 17.00
N ARG A 97 16.10 -21.32 17.89
CA ARG A 97 17.42 -21.95 17.86
C ARG A 97 17.49 -23.13 18.81
N THR A 98 16.91 -22.97 19.99
CA THR A 98 16.73 -24.03 20.97
C THR A 98 15.32 -23.94 21.52
N GLY A 99 14.59 -25.06 21.54
CA GLY A 99 13.19 -25.09 21.99
C GLY A 99 13.02 -25.10 23.52
N GLY A 100 14.12 -25.34 24.24
CA GLY A 100 14.14 -25.47 25.70
C GLY A 100 13.29 -26.63 26.22
N THR A 101 12.95 -26.59 27.51
CA THR A 101 12.17 -27.63 28.19
C THR A 101 11.19 -27.02 29.19
N LEU A 102 10.20 -27.82 29.61
CA LEU A 102 9.22 -27.50 30.66
C LEU A 102 8.36 -26.26 30.39
N TYR A 103 8.27 -25.83 29.14
CA TYR A 103 7.32 -24.78 28.77
C TYR A 103 5.89 -25.32 28.77
N GLN A 104 4.96 -24.46 29.16
CA GLN A 104 3.53 -24.70 29.16
C GLN A 104 2.82 -23.38 28.82
N ASN A 105 1.60 -23.44 28.30
CA ASN A 105 0.78 -22.27 28.05
C ASN A 105 -0.60 -22.50 28.67
N THR A 106 -0.78 -22.08 29.92
CA THR A 106 -2.02 -22.24 30.68
C THR A 106 -2.53 -20.89 31.15
N THR A 107 -3.80 -20.81 31.55
CA THR A 107 -4.36 -19.55 32.09
C THR A 107 -3.60 -19.05 33.33
N ALA A 108 -3.11 -19.96 34.17
CA ALA A 108 -2.37 -19.62 35.40
C ALA A 108 -0.88 -19.33 35.16
N ASP A 109 -0.31 -19.83 34.06
CA ASP A 109 1.07 -19.63 33.65
C ASP A 109 1.13 -19.45 32.12
N PRO A 110 0.77 -18.26 31.63
CA PRO A 110 0.73 -17.99 30.20
C PRO A 110 2.13 -17.92 29.62
N LEU A 111 2.32 -18.52 28.44
CA LEU A 111 3.56 -18.41 27.69
C LEU A 111 3.58 -17.08 26.94
N THR A 112 4.56 -16.23 27.22
CA THR A 112 4.72 -14.95 26.53
C THR A 112 5.99 -14.92 25.69
N VAL A 113 5.89 -14.24 24.54
CA VAL A 113 7.04 -13.91 23.69
C VAL A 113 7.14 -12.39 23.66
N GLU A 114 8.18 -11.87 24.28
CA GLU A 114 8.49 -10.45 24.33
C GLU A 114 9.58 -10.12 23.32
N ILE A 115 9.38 -9.04 22.57
CA ILE A 115 10.35 -8.52 21.59
C ILE A 115 10.87 -7.21 22.16
N VAL A 116 12.16 -7.18 22.51
CA VAL A 116 12.75 -6.08 23.30
C VAL A 116 14.00 -5.54 22.61
N GLY A 117 14.18 -4.22 22.66
CA GLY A 117 15.33 -3.56 22.05
C GLY A 117 15.19 -3.39 20.53
N GLY A 118 16.31 -3.23 19.84
CA GLY A 118 16.33 -3.00 18.38
C GLY A 118 15.87 -1.61 17.93
N GLY A 119 15.49 -0.73 18.87
CA GLY A 119 15.03 0.64 18.62
C GLY A 119 13.60 0.78 18.07
N GLY A 120 12.94 -0.34 17.73
CA GLY A 120 11.57 -0.35 17.21
C GLY A 120 10.50 -0.60 18.28
N THR A 121 9.25 -0.64 17.85
CA THR A 121 8.09 -0.93 18.73
C THR A 121 6.98 -1.69 18.00
N GLY A 122 6.02 -2.19 18.76
CA GLY A 122 4.77 -2.78 18.24
C GLY A 122 4.90 -4.18 17.62
N ALA A 123 6.07 -4.81 17.70
CA ALA A 123 6.20 -6.20 17.26
C ALA A 123 5.59 -7.14 18.30
N LYS A 124 4.87 -8.15 17.83
CA LYS A 124 4.21 -9.16 18.67
C LYS A 124 4.42 -10.53 18.03
N ALA A 125 4.55 -11.54 18.87
CA ALA A 125 4.68 -12.93 18.43
C ALA A 125 4.04 -13.88 19.45
N THR A 126 3.77 -15.10 19.01
CA THR A 126 3.27 -16.20 19.83
C THR A 126 4.13 -17.43 19.60
N ALA A 127 4.37 -18.22 20.64
CA ALA A 127 5.11 -19.46 20.55
C ALA A 127 4.18 -20.67 20.39
N THR A 128 4.62 -21.65 19.62
CA THR A 128 3.96 -22.96 19.45
C THR A 128 4.74 -24.00 20.24
N LEU A 129 4.00 -24.84 20.98
CA LEU A 129 4.54 -25.95 21.76
C LEU A 129 4.27 -27.29 21.09
N THR A 130 5.22 -28.21 21.21
CA THR A 130 4.99 -29.65 21.01
C THR A 130 5.47 -30.37 22.26
N GLY A 131 4.53 -30.90 23.05
CA GLY A 131 4.81 -31.26 24.43
C GLY A 131 5.23 -30.02 25.24
N SER A 132 6.39 -30.08 25.89
CA SER A 132 6.94 -28.97 26.70
C SER A 132 8.08 -28.21 26.02
N VAL A 133 8.20 -28.33 24.69
CA VAL A 133 9.27 -27.75 23.89
C VAL A 133 8.70 -26.73 22.91
N ILE A 134 9.35 -25.56 22.80
CA ILE A 134 9.01 -24.53 21.82
C ILE A 134 9.48 -24.99 20.43
N THR A 135 8.56 -25.14 19.49
CA THR A 135 8.87 -25.61 18.13
C THR A 135 8.77 -24.51 17.08
N ALA A 136 7.99 -23.46 17.33
CA ALA A 136 7.90 -22.31 16.44
C ALA A 136 7.60 -21.02 17.21
N ILE A 137 7.96 -19.88 16.63
CA ILE A 137 7.50 -18.57 17.05
C ILE A 137 6.93 -17.85 15.82
N THR A 138 5.64 -17.54 15.88
CA THR A 138 4.92 -16.87 14.80
C THR A 138 4.78 -15.39 15.13
N VAL A 139 5.29 -14.54 14.24
CA VAL A 139 5.09 -13.09 14.32
C VAL A 139 3.63 -12.78 14.00
N THR A 140 2.93 -12.16 14.94
CA THR A 140 1.53 -11.73 14.80
C THR A 140 1.40 -10.25 14.48
N SER A 141 2.43 -9.47 14.80
CA SER A 141 2.62 -8.09 14.33
C SER A 141 4.10 -7.86 14.10
N SER A 142 4.49 -7.38 12.92
CA SER A 142 5.90 -7.10 12.63
C SER A 142 6.43 -5.88 13.38
N GLY A 143 5.56 -5.00 13.88
CA GLY A 143 5.97 -3.70 14.40
C GLY A 143 6.66 -2.84 13.33
N TYR A 144 7.32 -1.77 13.78
CA TYR A 144 8.05 -0.85 12.91
C TYR A 144 9.17 -0.14 13.70
N GLY A 145 10.07 0.53 12.96
CA GLY A 145 11.14 1.35 13.54
C GLY A 145 12.38 0.59 14.00
N TYR A 146 12.47 -0.73 13.76
CA TYR A 146 13.65 -1.49 14.17
C TYR A 146 14.84 -1.12 13.29
N SER A 147 15.95 -0.74 13.94
CA SER A 147 17.24 -0.40 13.30
C SER A 147 18.27 -1.53 13.48
N THR A 148 18.10 -2.35 14.51
CA THR A 148 18.85 -3.60 14.71
C THR A 148 17.88 -4.71 15.13
N ALA A 149 18.28 -5.96 14.93
CA ALA A 149 17.41 -7.09 15.30
C ALA A 149 17.12 -7.07 16.80
N PRO A 150 15.84 -7.10 17.22
CA PRO A 150 15.49 -7.10 18.64
C PRO A 150 15.78 -8.46 19.30
N GLU A 151 15.94 -8.43 20.62
CA GLU A 151 16.03 -9.61 21.46
C GLU A 151 14.64 -10.28 21.57
N VAL A 152 14.59 -11.62 21.50
CA VAL A 152 13.37 -12.40 21.69
C VAL A 152 13.44 -13.11 23.04
N ARG A 153 12.59 -12.70 23.98
CA ARG A 153 12.49 -13.28 25.32
C ARG A 153 11.25 -14.16 25.41
N ILE A 154 11.45 -15.42 25.80
CA ILE A 154 10.39 -16.40 25.96
C ILE A 154 10.20 -16.61 27.46
N ARG A 155 9.02 -16.28 27.99
CA ARG A 155 8.77 -16.30 29.44
C ARG A 155 7.58 -17.21 29.76
N ASN A 156 7.79 -18.04 30.77
CA ASN A 156 6.76 -18.58 31.67
C ASN A 156 7.46 -18.88 33.01
N THR A 157 6.74 -19.37 34.01
CA THR A 157 7.32 -19.61 35.35
C THR A 157 8.16 -20.87 35.46
N ARG A 158 8.02 -21.85 34.54
CA ARG A 158 8.67 -23.18 34.64
C ARG A 158 9.72 -23.47 33.57
N GLY A 159 9.55 -22.92 32.37
CA GLY A 159 10.35 -23.29 31.21
C GLY A 159 11.71 -22.61 31.21
N SER A 160 12.70 -23.27 30.61
CA SER A 160 14.05 -22.73 30.50
C SER A 160 14.77 -23.21 29.23
N GLY A 161 15.83 -22.49 28.85
CA GLY A 161 16.73 -22.88 27.78
C GLY A 161 16.24 -22.63 26.35
N ALA A 162 15.06 -22.03 26.15
CA ALA A 162 14.63 -21.64 24.81
C ALA A 162 15.37 -20.37 24.34
N THR A 163 15.83 -20.38 23.09
CA THR A 163 16.48 -19.25 22.45
C THR A 163 15.94 -19.06 21.04
N ALA A 164 15.85 -17.81 20.58
CA ALA A 164 15.36 -17.49 19.26
C ALA A 164 16.04 -16.23 18.71
N THR A 165 16.09 -16.11 17.38
CA THR A 165 16.67 -14.95 16.69
C THR A 165 15.62 -14.29 15.80
N ALA A 166 15.41 -12.99 15.97
CA ALA A 166 14.58 -12.19 15.08
C ALA A 166 15.34 -11.83 13.80
N LEU A 167 14.68 -11.92 12.65
CA LEU A 167 15.14 -11.40 11.37
C LEU A 167 14.29 -10.18 11.01
N LEU A 168 14.94 -9.08 10.71
CA LEU A 168 14.28 -7.88 10.22
C LEU A 168 13.94 -8.03 8.72
N THR A 169 12.89 -7.33 8.31
CA THR A 169 12.65 -7.09 6.89
C THR A 169 13.86 -6.33 6.32
N PRO A 170 14.32 -6.58 5.08
CA PRO A 170 15.34 -5.73 4.46
C PRO A 170 14.69 -4.58 3.68
N THR A 171 15.45 -3.50 3.47
CA THR A 171 15.05 -2.37 2.60
C THR A 171 14.77 -2.83 1.18
N SER A 172 15.59 -3.76 0.67
CA SER A 172 15.49 -4.32 -0.67
C SER A 172 14.18 -5.05 -0.94
N GLN A 173 13.40 -5.42 0.09
CA GLN A 173 12.06 -5.96 -0.12
C GLN A 173 11.09 -4.93 -0.72
N ALA A 174 11.33 -3.63 -0.52
CA ALA A 174 10.55 -2.57 -1.15
C ALA A 174 11.02 -2.26 -2.57
N ASP A 175 12.24 -2.66 -2.94
CA ASP A 175 12.82 -2.30 -4.23
C ASP A 175 12.15 -3.04 -5.39
N LEU A 176 12.34 -2.50 -6.58
CA LEU A 176 11.93 -3.14 -7.81
C LEU A 176 12.69 -4.44 -8.03
N LEU A 177 11.94 -5.45 -8.48
CA LEU A 177 12.50 -6.72 -8.93
C LEU A 177 12.99 -6.58 -10.38
N PRO A 178 14.06 -7.31 -10.78
CA PRO A 178 14.59 -7.27 -12.15
C PRO A 178 13.55 -7.42 -13.26
N ALA A 179 12.56 -8.30 -13.06
CA ALA A 179 11.48 -8.51 -14.02
C ALA A 179 10.63 -7.25 -14.28
N GLN A 180 10.52 -6.35 -13.29
CA GLN A 180 9.71 -5.12 -13.39
C GLN A 180 10.38 -4.03 -14.22
N TYR A 181 11.69 -4.16 -14.49
CA TYR A 181 12.45 -3.23 -15.34
C TYR A 181 13.22 -3.96 -16.45
N ALA A 182 12.83 -5.20 -16.77
CA ALA A 182 13.46 -6.01 -17.80
C ALA A 182 13.23 -5.48 -19.23
N SER A 183 12.20 -4.65 -19.43
CA SER A 183 11.90 -3.98 -20.70
C SER A 183 11.14 -2.68 -20.45
N ALA A 184 11.11 -1.79 -21.46
CA ALA A 184 10.31 -0.57 -21.38
C ALA A 184 8.83 -0.83 -21.12
N ALA A 185 8.26 -1.90 -21.71
CA ALA A 185 6.87 -2.27 -21.49
C ALA A 185 6.62 -2.76 -20.05
N ALA A 186 7.54 -3.57 -19.50
CA ALA A 186 7.44 -4.02 -18.11
C ALA A 186 7.53 -2.83 -17.13
N PHE A 187 8.46 -1.90 -17.39
CA PHE A 187 8.63 -0.71 -16.56
C PHE A 187 7.46 0.27 -16.68
N ARG A 188 6.89 0.44 -17.89
CA ARG A 188 5.67 1.24 -18.09
C ARG A 188 4.51 0.68 -17.26
N THR A 189 4.26 -0.63 -17.33
CA THR A 189 3.22 -1.28 -16.52
C THR A 189 3.45 -1.05 -15.04
N LEU A 190 4.70 -1.22 -14.56
CA LEU A 190 5.08 -0.91 -13.19
C LEU A 190 4.75 0.55 -12.85
N ILE A 191 5.17 1.54 -13.63
CA ILE A 191 4.90 2.96 -13.36
C ILE A 191 3.40 3.24 -13.27
N GLN A 192 2.59 2.70 -14.18
CA GLN A 192 1.13 2.85 -14.15
C GLN A 192 0.53 2.33 -12.83
N ASP A 193 1.10 1.23 -12.32
CA ASP A 193 0.66 0.57 -11.10
C ASP A 193 1.16 1.31 -9.85
N GLU A 194 2.41 1.80 -9.85
CA GLU A 194 3.01 2.54 -8.75
C GLU A 194 2.35 3.91 -8.57
N ARG A 195 2.08 4.63 -9.68
CA ARG A 195 1.30 5.87 -9.65
C ARG A 195 -0.10 5.65 -9.08
N SER A 196 -0.74 4.51 -9.37
CA SER A 196 -2.07 4.20 -8.81
C SER A 196 -2.05 4.08 -7.28
N ARG A 197 -0.99 3.50 -6.70
CA ARG A 197 -0.84 3.33 -5.25
C ARG A 197 -0.41 4.60 -4.57
N GLU A 198 0.66 5.22 -5.07
CA GLU A 198 1.27 6.41 -4.46
C GLU A 198 0.36 7.64 -4.58
N LEU A 199 -0.32 7.81 -5.72
CA LEU A 199 -1.12 9.00 -6.04
C LEU A 199 -2.63 8.78 -5.95
N CYS A 200 -3.08 7.70 -5.30
CA CYS A 200 -4.51 7.42 -5.14
C CYS A 200 -5.24 8.60 -4.49
N TYR A 201 -6.45 8.91 -4.97
CA TYR A 201 -7.33 9.97 -4.45
C TYR A 201 -6.73 11.39 -4.47
N GLU A 202 -5.82 11.68 -5.40
CA GLU A 202 -5.26 13.03 -5.63
C GLU A 202 -5.63 13.61 -7.00
N GLY A 203 -6.57 12.99 -7.73
CA GLY A 203 -7.06 13.53 -9.01
C GLY A 203 -6.26 13.16 -10.25
N HIS A 204 -5.20 12.36 -10.14
CA HIS A 204 -4.34 12.02 -11.29
C HIS A 204 -4.88 10.88 -12.16
N ARG A 205 -5.53 9.86 -11.57
CA ARG A 205 -5.75 8.56 -12.22
C ARG A 205 -6.50 8.64 -13.55
N ARG A 206 -7.53 9.49 -13.66
CA ARG A 206 -8.27 9.65 -14.92
C ARG A 206 -7.39 10.19 -16.04
N ASN A 207 -6.67 11.28 -15.76
CA ASN A 207 -5.83 11.94 -16.75
C ASN A 207 -4.64 11.05 -17.15
N ASP A 208 -4.06 10.35 -16.18
CA ASP A 208 -3.03 9.32 -16.41
C ASP A 208 -3.52 8.22 -17.35
N LEU A 209 -4.70 7.65 -17.09
CA LEU A 209 -5.24 6.62 -17.98
C LEU A 209 -5.58 7.15 -19.38
N ILE A 210 -6.06 8.38 -19.51
CA ILE A 210 -6.37 8.98 -20.83
C ILE A 210 -5.08 9.19 -21.63
N ARG A 211 -4.04 9.79 -21.03
CA ARG A 211 -2.77 10.05 -21.73
C ARG A 211 -1.99 8.79 -22.08
N TRP A 212 -2.28 7.67 -21.41
CA TRP A 212 -1.76 6.34 -21.76
C TRP A 212 -2.65 5.56 -22.73
N GLU A 213 -3.75 6.15 -23.19
CA GLU A 213 -4.77 5.48 -24.02
C GLU A 213 -5.35 4.22 -23.34
N ARG A 214 -5.31 4.19 -22.00
CA ARG A 214 -5.75 3.08 -21.15
C ARG A 214 -7.09 3.34 -20.46
N TYR A 215 -7.69 4.52 -20.61
CA TYR A 215 -8.93 4.87 -19.89
C TYR A 215 -10.08 3.91 -20.17
N LEU A 216 -10.49 3.75 -21.43
CA LEU A 216 -11.59 2.84 -21.75
C LEU A 216 -11.24 1.37 -21.45
N PRO A 217 -10.06 0.84 -21.85
CA PRO A 217 -9.67 -0.52 -21.47
C PRO A 217 -9.68 -0.76 -19.95
N ALA A 218 -9.13 0.17 -19.17
CA ALA A 218 -9.05 0.02 -17.71
C ALA A 218 -10.44 0.06 -17.05
N LEU A 219 -11.39 0.85 -17.57
CA LEU A 219 -12.77 0.82 -17.08
C LEU A 219 -13.44 -0.52 -17.40
N THR A 220 -13.29 -1.03 -18.63
CA THR A 220 -13.79 -2.36 -18.99
C THR A 220 -13.20 -3.44 -18.10
N GLU A 221 -11.88 -3.50 -17.97
CA GLU A 221 -11.17 -4.46 -17.11
C GLU A 221 -11.65 -4.39 -15.64
N ALA A 222 -11.84 -3.19 -15.10
CA ALA A 222 -12.34 -3.00 -13.74
C ALA A 222 -13.80 -3.46 -13.59
N GLY A 223 -14.66 -3.15 -14.57
CA GLY A 223 -16.05 -3.61 -14.61
C GLY A 223 -16.16 -5.12 -14.65
N ASP A 224 -15.42 -5.76 -15.55
CA ASP A 224 -15.40 -7.22 -15.72
C ASP A 224 -14.88 -7.92 -14.46
N TYR A 225 -13.83 -7.38 -13.84
CA TYR A 225 -13.30 -7.92 -12.58
C TYR A 225 -14.35 -7.88 -11.47
N LEU A 226 -15.05 -6.75 -11.30
CA LEU A 226 -16.08 -6.60 -10.27
C LEU A 226 -17.29 -7.50 -10.56
N GLU A 227 -17.69 -7.63 -11.82
CA GLU A 227 -18.80 -8.51 -12.22
C GLU A 227 -18.47 -10.00 -11.96
N ALA A 228 -17.21 -10.39 -12.13
CA ALA A 228 -16.78 -11.76 -11.86
C ALA A 228 -16.55 -12.06 -10.37
N ASN A 229 -16.05 -11.08 -9.59
CA ASN A 229 -15.49 -11.37 -8.26
C ASN A 229 -16.19 -10.66 -7.09
N ALA A 230 -16.90 -9.55 -7.33
CA ALA A 230 -17.53 -8.80 -6.25
C ALA A 230 -18.91 -9.37 -5.90
N PRO A 231 -19.29 -9.41 -4.60
CA PRO A 231 -20.65 -9.72 -4.18
C PRO A 231 -21.68 -8.84 -4.89
N LEU A 232 -22.82 -9.40 -5.30
CA LEU A 232 -23.87 -8.66 -6.02
C LEU A 232 -24.31 -7.38 -5.29
N ALA A 233 -24.39 -7.44 -3.95
CA ALA A 233 -24.85 -6.35 -3.11
C ALA A 233 -23.97 -5.07 -3.18
N ILE A 234 -22.73 -5.16 -3.64
CA ILE A 234 -21.79 -4.03 -3.67
C ILE A 234 -21.46 -3.52 -5.08
N ARG A 235 -21.81 -4.25 -6.14
CA ARG A 235 -21.48 -3.88 -7.52
C ARG A 235 -22.05 -2.52 -7.92
N GLY A 236 -23.27 -2.21 -7.47
CA GLY A 236 -23.90 -0.91 -7.69
C GLY A 236 -23.08 0.24 -7.10
N ASN A 237 -22.61 0.09 -5.86
CA ASN A 237 -21.82 1.11 -5.16
C ASN A 237 -20.44 1.33 -5.81
N GLN A 238 -19.92 0.32 -6.50
CA GLN A 238 -18.63 0.37 -7.19
C GLN A 238 -18.72 0.87 -8.65
N GLY A 239 -19.91 1.28 -9.10
CA GLY A 239 -20.08 1.93 -10.40
C GLY A 239 -19.91 1.01 -11.62
N VAL A 240 -20.06 -0.32 -11.46
CA VAL A 240 -19.85 -1.31 -12.54
C VAL A 240 -20.62 -0.95 -13.82
N SER A 241 -21.88 -0.52 -13.68
CA SER A 241 -22.73 -0.16 -14.81
C SER A 241 -22.30 1.14 -15.53
N ALA A 242 -21.55 2.01 -14.85
CA ALA A 242 -20.98 3.22 -15.45
C ALA A 242 -19.74 2.89 -16.28
N TYR A 243 -18.92 1.94 -15.82
CA TYR A 243 -17.76 1.46 -16.57
C TYR A 243 -18.16 0.89 -17.93
N ALA A 244 -19.20 0.05 -17.96
CA ALA A 244 -19.74 -0.52 -19.20
C ALA A 244 -20.30 0.52 -20.20
N ARG A 245 -20.63 1.73 -19.73
CA ARG A 245 -21.18 2.82 -20.56
C ARG A 245 -20.12 3.81 -21.04
N ALA A 246 -18.88 3.67 -20.59
CA ALA A 246 -17.81 4.57 -20.99
C ALA A 246 -17.42 4.32 -22.46
N GLY A 247 -17.72 5.29 -23.33
CA GLY A 247 -17.23 5.34 -24.72
C GLY A 247 -16.29 6.51 -25.01
N GLN A 248 -15.85 6.61 -26.27
CA GLN A 248 -14.89 7.59 -26.81
C GLN A 248 -15.18 9.04 -26.39
N LYS A 249 -16.45 9.46 -26.38
CA LYS A 249 -16.82 10.81 -25.95
C LYS A 249 -16.38 11.18 -24.54
N HIS A 250 -16.19 10.20 -23.63
CA HIS A 250 -15.82 10.46 -22.24
C HIS A 250 -14.32 10.66 -22.02
N LEU A 251 -13.51 10.61 -23.08
CA LEU A 251 -12.11 11.03 -23.03
C LEU A 251 -11.98 12.54 -22.82
N LEU A 252 -13.00 13.32 -23.20
CA LEU A 252 -13.10 14.75 -22.93
C LEU A 252 -14.43 15.06 -22.24
N LEU A 253 -14.47 16.13 -21.44
CA LEU A 253 -15.72 16.69 -20.96
C LEU A 253 -16.42 17.45 -22.10
N PRO A 254 -17.77 17.51 -22.14
CA PRO A 254 -18.44 18.39 -23.08
C PRO A 254 -18.06 19.85 -22.82
N ILE A 255 -17.90 20.64 -23.88
CA ILE A 255 -17.90 22.10 -23.77
C ILE A 255 -19.30 22.49 -23.26
N PRO A 256 -19.43 23.32 -22.21
CA PRO A 256 -20.73 23.63 -21.64
C PRO A 256 -21.67 24.23 -22.69
N SER A 257 -22.93 23.80 -22.69
CA SER A 257 -23.90 24.19 -23.71
C SER A 257 -24.12 25.70 -23.77
N ALA A 258 -23.98 26.40 -22.63
CA ALA A 258 -24.07 27.85 -22.57
C ALA A 258 -22.98 28.53 -23.43
N ASP A 259 -21.74 28.05 -23.37
CA ASP A 259 -20.62 28.56 -24.15
C ASP A 259 -20.80 28.31 -25.65
N ILE A 260 -21.27 27.13 -26.04
CA ILE A 260 -21.60 26.80 -27.45
C ILE A 260 -22.73 27.70 -27.99
N VAL A 261 -23.71 28.02 -27.14
CA VAL A 261 -24.82 28.90 -27.55
C VAL A 261 -24.33 30.33 -27.73
N LEU A 262 -23.49 30.85 -26.82
CA LEU A 262 -22.98 32.22 -26.85
C LEU A 262 -21.91 32.44 -27.93
N ASN A 263 -21.00 31.48 -28.11
CA ASN A 263 -19.90 31.59 -29.07
C ASN A 263 -20.05 30.55 -30.19
N LYS A 264 -20.65 30.99 -31.31
CA LYS A 264 -20.89 30.14 -32.49
C LYS A 264 -19.62 29.70 -33.22
N SER A 265 -18.45 30.24 -32.87
CA SER A 265 -17.17 29.78 -33.40
C SER A 265 -16.61 28.57 -32.64
N LEU A 266 -17.17 28.22 -31.47
CA LEU A 266 -16.80 27.00 -30.76
C LEU A 266 -17.37 25.77 -31.48
N THR A 267 -16.55 24.73 -31.60
CA THR A 267 -16.97 23.40 -32.06
C THR A 267 -16.98 22.46 -30.87
N GLN A 268 -18.04 21.67 -30.71
CA GLN A 268 -18.17 20.73 -29.61
C GLN A 268 -17.11 19.61 -29.68
N ASN A 269 -16.72 19.09 -28.51
CA ASN A 269 -15.87 17.91 -28.41
C ASN A 269 -16.54 16.68 -29.05
N PRO A 270 -15.76 15.74 -29.62
CA PRO A 270 -16.31 14.60 -30.35
C PRO A 270 -17.32 13.77 -29.53
N GLY A 271 -18.52 13.59 -30.10
CA GLY A 271 -19.58 12.74 -29.54
C GLY A 271 -20.44 13.38 -28.44
N TRP A 272 -20.30 14.69 -28.20
CA TRP A 272 -21.15 15.49 -27.32
C TRP A 272 -22.06 16.45 -28.08
#